data_AF-A0A9W8UZ18-F1
#
_entry.id   AF-A0A9W8UZ18-F1
#
_cell.length_a   1.000
_cell.length_b   1.000
_cell.length_c   1.000
_cell.angle_alpha   90.00
_cell.angle_beta   90.00
_cell.angle_gamma   90.00
#
_symmetry.space_group_name_H-M   'P 1'
#
loop_
_entity.id
_entity.type
_entity.pdbx_description
1 polymer ?
#
loop_
_entity_poly.entity_id
_entity_poly.type
_entity_poly.pdbx_seq_one_letter_code
_entity_poly.pdbx_strand_id
1 'polypeptide(L)'
;MRVSTFSTVLAGLVASTAAQSDLDPSVWKNLESLPQSKRVFPDHLSNRPVKRQSGWNPPSNLKTPLEEVWKHYESTYGPKGVDDNQNWGFHQIMANKGFLNICVRWDSKKTVTAAQRTKIASKYNEQYQKWFKWLYGYNGFPYENVKVNIVGWAVKDKSLLQGSTDGLDIYTGLDADGIPMCDIGCARDAHLDGDYSGCKAGADRHFDHSLWLTDGLEGGYGWSWGQQVGSEYMLNNLDSDSVHILLHEMGHTFGLDDFYDWTPTGVSNFIMLAGSSMEITDFDGWMYRNWWYYLSQKNGWATGSSSSSSNSASPVSSATKPSTTKASSTKAPATKPTTTKPAAVKTTAAAKPSATSVPSGSSGAAVSAYGQCGGNSWTGATKCASGLKCIKHNDYYSQCVPA
;
A
#
# COMPACT_ATOMS: atom_id res chain seq x y z
N MET A 1 67.70 -27.65 -3.21
CA MET A 1 66.31 -27.93 -2.81
C MET A 1 65.56 -26.61 -2.73
N ARG A 2 64.47 -26.49 -3.49
CA ARG A 2 63.53 -25.37 -3.51
C ARG A 2 62.56 -25.51 -2.33
N VAL A 3 62.21 -24.42 -1.65
CA VAL A 3 60.82 -24.10 -1.27
C VAL A 3 60.69 -22.58 -1.16
N SER A 4 60.02 -21.95 -2.12
CA SER A 4 59.47 -20.59 -1.99
C SER A 4 58.02 -20.74 -1.54
N THR A 5 57.67 -20.19 -0.38
CA THR A 5 56.30 -20.10 0.11
C THR A 5 55.60 -18.89 -0.52
N PHE A 6 54.62 -19.15 -1.37
CA PHE A 6 53.66 -18.14 -1.83
C PHE A 6 52.64 -17.88 -0.72
N SER A 7 52.65 -16.66 -0.16
CA SER A 7 51.48 -16.13 0.57
C SER A 7 50.55 -15.48 -0.46
N THR A 8 49.48 -16.17 -0.81
CA THR A 8 48.35 -15.59 -1.54
C THR A 8 47.57 -14.70 -0.58
N VAL A 9 47.71 -13.38 -0.75
CA VAL A 9 46.78 -12.39 -0.19
C VAL A 9 45.48 -12.52 -0.98
N LEU A 10 44.49 -13.20 -0.42
CA LEU A 10 43.12 -13.15 -0.93
C LEU A 10 42.56 -11.77 -0.57
N ALA A 11 42.62 -10.82 -1.51
CA ALA A 11 41.85 -9.60 -1.41
C ALA A 11 40.37 -9.99 -1.47
N GLY A 12 39.71 -9.99 -0.31
CA GLY A 12 38.26 -10.09 -0.24
C GLY A 12 37.66 -8.92 -0.99
N LEU A 13 37.02 -9.21 -2.14
CA LEU A 13 36.03 -8.32 -2.71
C LEU A 13 34.94 -8.17 -1.66
N VAL A 14 34.93 -7.04 -0.96
CA VAL A 14 33.74 -6.54 -0.30
C VAL A 14 32.75 -6.32 -1.44
N ALA A 15 31.85 -7.27 -1.65
CA ALA A 15 30.69 -7.04 -2.47
C ALA A 15 29.94 -5.89 -1.79
N SER A 16 29.91 -4.72 -2.42
CA SER A 16 28.99 -3.66 -2.03
C SER A 16 27.60 -4.28 -2.06
N THR A 17 27.01 -4.50 -0.90
CA THR A 17 25.60 -4.83 -0.73
C THR A 17 24.82 -3.56 -1.07
N ALA A 18 24.68 -3.28 -2.37
CA ALA A 18 23.71 -2.28 -2.80
C ALA A 18 22.34 -2.75 -2.30
N ALA A 19 21.66 -1.89 -1.55
CA ALA A 19 20.29 -2.12 -1.12
C ALA A 19 19.44 -2.53 -2.34
N GLN A 20 18.77 -3.67 -2.24
CA GLN A 20 18.01 -4.25 -3.34
C GLN A 20 16.53 -3.93 -3.17
N SER A 21 16.05 -2.90 -3.87
CA SER A 21 14.65 -2.48 -3.81
C SER A 21 13.74 -3.51 -4.48
N ASP A 22 12.54 -3.70 -3.92
CA ASP A 22 11.36 -4.37 -4.50
C ASP A 22 10.95 -3.82 -5.89
N LEU A 23 11.43 -2.63 -6.24
CA LEU A 23 11.31 -2.03 -7.57
C LEU A 23 12.28 -2.61 -8.60
N ASP A 24 13.37 -3.22 -8.15
CA ASP A 24 14.33 -3.86 -9.03
C ASP A 24 13.80 -5.26 -9.39
N PRO A 25 13.44 -5.51 -10.67
CA PRO A 25 12.92 -6.80 -11.09
C PRO A 25 13.90 -7.95 -10.85
N SER A 26 15.20 -7.68 -10.76
CA SER A 26 16.20 -8.71 -10.49
C SER A 26 16.05 -9.37 -9.12
N VAL A 27 15.43 -8.69 -8.16
CA VAL A 27 15.13 -9.22 -6.83
C VAL A 27 14.14 -10.36 -6.91
N TRP A 28 13.13 -10.24 -7.77
CA TRP A 28 12.07 -11.24 -7.93
C TRP A 28 12.47 -12.41 -8.83
N LYS A 29 13.43 -12.23 -9.75
CA LYS A 29 13.86 -13.26 -10.71
C LYS A 29 14.28 -14.58 -10.10
N ASN A 30 14.87 -14.56 -8.90
CA ASN A 30 15.29 -15.78 -8.22
C ASN A 30 14.09 -16.69 -7.89
N LEU A 31 12.93 -16.10 -7.64
CA LEU A 31 11.70 -16.82 -7.31
C LEU A 31 10.93 -17.28 -8.55
N GLU A 32 11.06 -16.61 -9.70
CA GLU A 32 10.38 -16.99 -10.95
C GLU A 32 10.79 -18.39 -11.44
N SER A 33 12.00 -18.84 -11.09
CA SER A 33 12.51 -20.18 -11.40
C SER A 33 11.97 -21.27 -10.48
N LEU A 34 11.38 -20.90 -9.34
CA LEU A 34 10.82 -21.86 -8.39
C LEU A 34 9.47 -22.34 -8.89
N PRO A 35 9.18 -23.66 -8.82
CA PRO A 35 7.87 -24.16 -9.18
C PRO A 35 6.81 -23.46 -8.31
N GLN A 36 5.87 -22.75 -8.94
CA GLN A 36 4.68 -22.30 -8.23
C GLN A 36 3.97 -23.54 -7.69
N SER A 37 4.03 -23.68 -6.37
CA SER A 37 3.37 -24.73 -5.64
C SER A 37 1.88 -24.75 -6.00
N LYS A 38 1.40 -25.83 -6.63
CA LYS A 38 -0.04 -26.18 -6.63
C LYS A 38 -0.50 -26.67 -5.24
N ARG A 39 0.41 -26.74 -4.26
CA ARG A 39 0.08 -27.22 -2.92
C ARG A 39 -0.58 -26.08 -2.17
N VAL A 40 -1.82 -26.34 -1.77
CA VAL A 40 -2.53 -25.64 -0.70
C VAL A 40 -1.54 -25.36 0.42
N PHE A 41 -1.49 -24.12 0.92
CA PHE A 41 -0.85 -23.76 2.18
C PHE A 41 -1.00 -24.95 3.13
N PRO A 42 0.09 -25.63 3.57
CA PRO A 42 -0.05 -26.53 4.68
C PRO A 42 -0.68 -25.70 5.80
N ASP A 43 -1.86 -26.13 6.23
CA ASP A 43 -2.64 -25.49 7.28
C ASP A 43 -1.87 -25.74 8.59
N HIS A 44 -0.73 -25.06 8.75
CA HIS A 44 0.08 -25.13 9.94
C HIS A 44 -0.76 -24.57 11.08
N LEU A 45 -0.81 -25.31 12.19
CA LEU A 45 -1.53 -24.93 13.40
C LEU A 45 -1.09 -23.55 13.97
N SER A 46 0.03 -22.97 13.48
CA SER A 46 0.49 -21.60 13.73
C SER A 46 -0.30 -20.51 12.98
N ASN A 47 -0.79 -20.82 11.77
CA ASN A 47 -1.46 -19.90 10.85
C ASN A 47 -2.91 -19.57 11.24
N ARG A 48 -3.52 -20.43 12.05
CA ARG A 48 -4.86 -20.24 12.63
C ARG A 48 -4.81 -20.79 14.03
N PRO A 49 -4.72 -19.96 15.08
CA PRO A 49 -4.64 -20.50 16.41
C PRO A 49 -5.96 -21.26 16.66
N VAL A 50 -5.85 -22.57 16.89
CA VAL A 50 -6.99 -23.47 17.12
C VAL A 50 -7.82 -23.04 18.35
N LYS A 51 -7.23 -22.17 19.17
CA LYS A 51 -7.84 -21.49 20.32
C LYS A 51 -7.56 -20.00 20.22
N ARG A 52 -8.48 -19.17 20.71
CA ARG A 52 -8.27 -17.72 20.83
C ARG A 52 -6.98 -17.45 21.60
N GLN A 53 -6.15 -16.54 21.09
CA GLN A 53 -4.91 -16.11 21.73
C GLN A 53 -5.04 -14.63 22.14
N SER A 54 -4.59 -14.29 23.34
CA SER A 54 -4.52 -12.92 23.84
C SER A 54 -3.09 -12.57 24.23
N GLY A 55 -2.72 -11.29 24.09
CA GLY A 55 -1.40 -10.81 24.48
C GLY A 55 -0.31 -11.08 23.45
N TRP A 56 0.83 -10.42 23.63
CA TRP A 56 2.03 -10.62 22.83
C TRP A 56 2.84 -11.81 23.34
N ASN A 57 2.82 -12.92 22.59
CA ASN A 57 3.54 -14.15 22.94
C ASN A 57 3.99 -14.93 21.68
N PRO A 58 4.99 -14.42 20.93
CA PRO A 58 5.54 -15.12 19.78
C PRO A 58 6.35 -16.37 20.19
N PRO A 59 6.59 -17.33 19.27
CA PRO A 59 7.54 -18.43 19.47
C PRO A 59 8.92 -17.91 19.92
N SER A 60 9.58 -18.66 20.79
CA SER A 60 10.84 -18.22 21.40
C SER A 60 11.94 -17.92 20.39
N ASN A 61 11.98 -18.65 19.27
CA ASN A 61 12.93 -18.43 18.18
C ASN A 61 12.60 -17.18 17.34
N LEU A 62 11.38 -16.65 17.40
CA LEU A 62 10.97 -15.44 16.68
C LEU A 62 11.02 -14.18 17.55
N LYS A 63 11.12 -14.31 18.88
CA LYS A 63 11.10 -13.17 19.80
C LYS A 63 12.18 -12.13 19.49
N THR A 64 13.45 -12.57 19.43
CA THR A 64 14.59 -11.67 19.14
C THR A 64 14.45 -10.97 17.78
N PRO A 65 14.24 -11.67 16.65
CA PRO A 65 14.13 -10.99 15.36
C PRO A 65 12.91 -10.07 15.27
N LEU A 66 11.78 -10.37 15.92
CA LEU A 66 10.62 -9.46 15.97
C LEU A 66 10.91 -8.18 16.76
N GLU A 67 11.67 -8.27 17.86
CA GLU A 67 12.11 -7.11 18.63
C GLU A 67 13.09 -6.23 17.83
N GLU A 68 13.96 -6.84 17.02
CA GLU A 68 14.86 -6.11 16.11
C GLU A 68 14.11 -5.36 15.04
N VAL A 69 13.11 -5.98 14.39
CA VAL A 69 12.23 -5.32 13.41
C VAL A 69 11.52 -4.12 14.02
N TRP A 70 10.93 -4.27 15.20
CA TRP A 70 10.23 -3.16 15.85
C TRP A 70 11.17 -2.00 16.18
N LYS A 71 12.35 -2.28 16.72
CA LYS A 71 13.37 -1.26 17.01
C LYS A 71 13.88 -0.58 15.74
N HIS A 72 14.07 -1.35 14.67
CA HIS A 72 14.47 -0.81 13.38
C HIS A 72 13.43 0.20 12.89
N TYR A 73 12.14 -0.19 12.87
CA TYR A 73 11.04 0.69 12.49
C TYR A 73 11.04 2.00 13.32
N GLU A 74 11.09 1.88 14.64
CA GLU A 74 11.11 3.05 15.55
C GLU A 74 12.32 3.95 15.30
N SER A 75 13.48 3.38 14.96
CA SER A 75 14.68 4.16 14.64
C SER A 75 14.59 4.88 13.30
N THR A 76 13.94 4.26 12.30
CA THR A 76 13.83 4.77 10.93
C THR A 76 12.78 5.87 10.82
N TYR A 77 11.61 5.69 11.46
CA TYR A 77 10.47 6.61 11.33
C TYR A 77 10.18 7.42 12.60
N GLY A 78 10.90 7.14 13.69
CA GLY A 78 10.63 7.73 15.00
C GLY A 78 9.34 7.19 15.64
N PRO A 79 9.05 7.59 16.89
CA PRO A 79 7.85 7.15 17.62
C PRO A 79 6.53 7.60 16.96
N LYS A 80 6.62 8.58 16.06
CA LYS A 80 5.50 9.11 15.31
C LYS A 80 5.17 8.32 14.04
N GLY A 81 6.06 7.47 13.54
CA GLY A 81 5.83 6.75 12.28
C GLY A 81 4.57 5.87 12.31
N VAL A 82 4.46 5.03 13.35
CA VAL A 82 3.27 4.19 13.58
C VAL A 82 2.05 5.06 13.90
N ASP A 83 2.27 6.14 14.64
CA ASP A 83 1.23 6.90 15.31
C ASP A 83 0.57 7.97 14.45
N ASP A 84 1.28 8.52 13.47
CA ASP A 84 0.83 9.63 12.63
C ASP A 84 -0.03 9.14 11.46
N ASN A 85 0.08 7.86 11.06
CA ASN A 85 -0.73 7.30 9.98
C ASN A 85 -1.99 6.60 10.49
N GLN A 86 -3.12 7.29 10.38
CA GLN A 86 -4.45 6.76 10.73
C GLN A 86 -5.15 6.01 9.58
N ASN A 87 -4.42 5.71 8.51
CA ASN A 87 -4.93 5.00 7.34
C ASN A 87 -4.32 3.63 7.11
N TRP A 88 -3.52 3.07 8.02
CA TRP A 88 -3.09 1.66 7.89
C TRP A 88 -4.31 0.74 7.69
N GLY A 89 -4.11 -0.39 7.00
CA GLY A 89 -5.17 -1.34 6.68
C GLY A 89 -5.97 -1.80 7.90
N PHE A 90 -5.36 -1.85 9.09
CA PHE A 90 -6.09 -2.06 10.35
C PHE A 90 -7.12 -0.97 10.63
N HIS A 91 -6.76 0.31 10.50
CA HIS A 91 -7.68 1.44 10.65
C HIS A 91 -8.79 1.39 9.60
N GLN A 92 -8.47 1.03 8.36
CA GLN A 92 -9.45 0.88 7.29
C GLN A 92 -10.49 -0.19 7.63
N ILE A 93 -10.04 -1.38 8.03
CA ILE A 93 -10.92 -2.49 8.46
C ILE A 93 -11.80 -2.07 9.65
N MET A 94 -11.23 -1.34 10.62
CA MET A 94 -11.98 -0.89 11.79
C MET A 94 -13.00 0.20 11.43
N ALA A 95 -12.63 1.16 10.59
CA ALA A 95 -13.51 2.24 10.12
C ALA A 95 -14.66 1.71 9.26
N ASN A 96 -14.36 0.75 8.37
CA ASN A 96 -15.33 0.12 7.47
C ASN A 96 -15.90 -1.19 8.04
N LYS A 97 -15.85 -1.37 9.37
CA LYS A 97 -16.59 -2.42 10.10
C LYS A 97 -16.38 -3.86 9.57
N GLY A 98 -15.13 -4.22 9.25
CA GLY A 98 -14.78 -5.56 8.76
C GLY A 98 -14.82 -5.70 7.24
N PHE A 99 -14.91 -4.59 6.52
CA PHE A 99 -14.84 -4.55 5.07
C PHE A 99 -13.59 -3.80 4.60
N LEU A 100 -13.14 -4.12 3.39
CA LEU A 100 -12.24 -3.31 2.59
C LEU A 100 -12.85 -3.14 1.21
N ASN A 101 -13.14 -1.91 0.84
CA ASN A 101 -13.62 -1.54 -0.48
C ASN A 101 -12.46 -1.01 -1.32
N ILE A 102 -12.33 -1.53 -2.53
CA ILE A 102 -11.13 -1.37 -3.35
C ILE A 102 -11.52 -0.74 -4.67
N CYS A 103 -10.80 0.30 -5.07
CA CYS A 103 -10.91 0.85 -6.41
C CYS A 103 -9.68 0.45 -7.26
N VAL A 104 -9.92 -0.20 -8.40
CA VAL A 104 -8.83 -0.59 -9.31
C VAL A 104 -8.46 0.58 -10.20
N ARG A 105 -7.18 0.91 -10.30
CA ARG A 105 -6.62 1.83 -11.31
C ARG A 105 -6.00 1.00 -12.43
N TRP A 106 -6.68 0.87 -13.55
CA TRP A 106 -6.23 0.09 -14.70
C TRP A 106 -5.41 0.97 -15.65
N ASP A 107 -4.13 1.14 -15.34
CA ASP A 107 -3.18 1.87 -16.17
C ASP A 107 -2.56 0.94 -17.23
N SER A 108 -3.44 0.42 -18.08
CA SER A 108 -3.07 -0.43 -19.20
C SER A 108 -3.78 0.01 -20.47
N LYS A 109 -3.10 -0.15 -21.61
CA LYS A 109 -3.69 0.05 -22.94
C LYS A 109 -4.50 -1.18 -23.38
N LYS A 110 -4.39 -2.30 -22.69
CA LYS A 110 -5.08 -3.55 -23.03
C LYS A 110 -6.51 -3.51 -22.49
N THR A 111 -7.39 -4.21 -23.19
CA THR A 111 -8.75 -4.43 -22.72
C THR A 111 -8.75 -5.46 -21.58
N VAL A 112 -9.71 -5.31 -20.67
CA VAL A 112 -9.97 -6.27 -19.59
C VAL A 112 -11.44 -6.69 -19.65
N THR A 113 -11.68 -7.99 -19.70
CA THR A 113 -13.03 -8.57 -19.78
C THR A 113 -13.70 -8.63 -18.41
N ALA A 114 -15.02 -8.69 -18.37
CA ALA A 114 -15.78 -8.92 -17.13
C ALA A 114 -15.31 -10.17 -16.39
N ALA A 115 -14.99 -11.27 -17.09
CA ALA A 115 -14.47 -12.49 -16.49
C ALA A 115 -13.10 -12.27 -15.83
N GLN A 116 -12.19 -11.54 -16.48
CA GLN A 116 -10.91 -11.18 -15.89
C GLN A 116 -11.10 -10.28 -14.67
N ARG A 117 -11.98 -9.28 -14.72
CA ARG A 117 -12.28 -8.42 -13.56
C ARG A 117 -12.80 -9.21 -12.37
N THR A 118 -13.72 -10.15 -12.59
CA THR A 118 -14.23 -11.06 -11.54
C THR A 118 -13.12 -11.93 -10.95
N LYS A 119 -12.21 -12.43 -11.81
CA LYS A 119 -11.08 -13.25 -11.37
C LYS A 119 -10.03 -12.44 -10.59
N ILE A 120 -9.77 -11.20 -11.01
CA ILE A 120 -8.93 -10.24 -10.26
C ILE A 120 -9.54 -10.00 -8.88
N ALA A 121 -10.84 -9.70 -8.79
CA ALA A 121 -11.52 -9.48 -7.51
C ALA A 121 -11.41 -10.70 -6.57
N SER A 122 -11.64 -11.90 -7.11
CA SER A 122 -11.56 -13.15 -6.35
C SER A 122 -10.13 -13.40 -5.86
N LYS A 123 -9.14 -13.31 -6.77
CA LYS A 123 -7.73 -13.53 -6.44
C LYS A 123 -7.21 -12.52 -5.42
N TYR A 124 -7.59 -11.24 -5.58
CA TYR A 124 -7.19 -10.17 -4.67
C TYR A 124 -7.75 -10.39 -3.25
N ASN A 125 -9.03 -10.77 -3.14
CA ASN A 125 -9.59 -11.19 -1.85
C ASN A 125 -8.85 -12.41 -1.28
N GLU A 126 -8.61 -13.45 -2.09
CA GLU A 126 -7.85 -14.64 -1.66
C GLU A 126 -6.46 -14.29 -1.10
N GLN A 127 -5.71 -13.40 -1.75
CA GLN A 127 -4.41 -12.97 -1.26
C GLN A 127 -4.50 -12.25 0.10
N TYR A 128 -5.49 -11.36 0.29
CA TYR A 128 -5.73 -10.73 1.59
C TYR A 128 -6.13 -11.73 2.69
N GLN A 129 -6.91 -12.76 2.36
CA GLN A 129 -7.27 -13.79 3.35
C GLN A 129 -6.01 -14.50 3.91
N LYS A 130 -4.92 -14.58 3.15
CA LYS A 130 -3.65 -15.12 3.63
C LYS A 130 -3.00 -14.25 4.71
N TRP A 131 -3.21 -12.93 4.68
CA TRP A 131 -2.85 -12.03 5.77
C TRP A 131 -3.85 -12.14 6.92
N PHE A 132 -5.16 -12.00 6.65
CA PHE A 132 -6.17 -11.90 7.71
C PHE A 132 -6.31 -13.13 8.60
N LYS A 133 -6.03 -14.33 8.09
CA LYS A 133 -6.04 -15.56 8.91
C LYS A 133 -5.17 -15.45 10.17
N TRP A 134 -4.13 -14.61 10.13
CA TRP A 134 -3.24 -14.37 11.27
C TRP A 134 -3.89 -13.58 12.39
N LEU A 135 -4.94 -12.79 12.15
CA LEU A 135 -5.63 -12.00 13.16
C LEU A 135 -6.88 -12.67 13.71
N TYR A 136 -7.51 -13.57 12.97
CA TYR A 136 -8.76 -14.19 13.42
C TYR A 136 -8.56 -14.94 14.74
N GLY A 137 -9.29 -14.49 15.77
CA GLY A 137 -9.17 -15.02 17.13
C GLY A 137 -7.92 -14.56 17.90
N TYR A 138 -7.15 -13.60 17.38
CA TYR A 138 -5.95 -13.06 18.02
C TYR A 138 -6.19 -11.67 18.63
N ASN A 139 -5.78 -11.50 19.88
CA ASN A 139 -5.72 -10.26 20.63
C ASN A 139 -6.94 -9.34 20.46
N GLY A 140 -8.15 -9.91 20.60
CA GLY A 140 -9.40 -9.15 20.55
C GLY A 140 -9.77 -8.62 19.17
N PHE A 141 -9.14 -9.07 18.08
CA PHE A 141 -9.57 -8.71 16.72
C PHE A 141 -11.05 -9.10 16.52
N PRO A 142 -11.92 -8.13 16.14
CA PRO A 142 -13.37 -8.31 16.29
C PRO A 142 -14.04 -9.05 15.12
N TYR A 143 -13.29 -9.34 14.05
CA TYR A 143 -13.84 -9.96 12.84
C TYR A 143 -13.33 -11.39 12.67
N GLU A 144 -14.19 -12.27 12.17
CA GLU A 144 -13.84 -13.65 11.83
C GLU A 144 -13.72 -13.87 10.31
N ASN A 145 -14.16 -12.88 9.53
CA ASN A 145 -14.07 -12.85 8.08
C ASN A 145 -14.14 -11.39 7.60
N VAL A 146 -12.99 -10.82 7.24
CA VAL A 146 -12.90 -9.48 6.64
C VAL A 146 -13.20 -9.62 5.16
N LYS A 147 -14.15 -8.84 4.66
CA LYS A 147 -14.60 -8.91 3.26
C LYS A 147 -13.88 -7.89 2.40
N VAL A 148 -13.18 -8.34 1.36
CA VAL A 148 -12.53 -7.46 0.38
C VAL A 148 -13.37 -7.39 -0.88
N ASN A 149 -13.81 -6.18 -1.25
CA ASN A 149 -14.69 -5.94 -2.40
C ASN A 149 -14.01 -5.01 -3.40
N ILE A 150 -14.01 -5.34 -4.68
CA ILE A 150 -13.72 -4.37 -5.73
C ILE A 150 -15.01 -3.62 -6.06
N VAL A 151 -15.05 -2.33 -5.74
CA VAL A 151 -16.25 -1.48 -5.88
C VAL A 151 -16.18 -0.53 -7.07
N GLY A 152 -14.98 -0.27 -7.60
CA GLY A 152 -14.78 0.66 -8.70
C GLY A 152 -13.57 0.34 -9.57
N TRP A 153 -13.58 0.90 -10.78
CA TRP A 153 -12.53 0.80 -11.78
C TRP A 153 -12.29 2.16 -12.43
N ALA A 154 -11.05 2.63 -12.39
CA ALA A 154 -10.58 3.76 -13.16
C ALA A 154 -9.85 3.28 -14.42
N VAL A 155 -10.23 3.80 -15.59
CA VAL A 155 -9.63 3.49 -16.91
C VAL A 155 -9.42 4.76 -17.73
N LYS A 156 -8.44 4.76 -18.64
CA LYS A 156 -8.26 5.89 -19.58
C LYS A 156 -9.43 6.06 -20.54
N ASP A 157 -10.00 4.93 -20.96
CA ASP A 157 -11.17 4.85 -21.83
C ASP A 157 -12.08 3.72 -21.33
N LYS A 158 -13.39 4.00 -21.25
CA LYS A 158 -14.41 3.01 -20.88
C LYS A 158 -14.42 1.82 -21.82
N SER A 159 -14.03 2.00 -23.09
CA SER A 159 -13.94 0.91 -24.08
C SER A 159 -12.96 -0.20 -23.68
N LEU A 160 -12.02 0.07 -22.76
CA LEU A 160 -11.12 -0.93 -22.19
C LEU A 160 -11.84 -1.94 -21.31
N LEU A 161 -13.00 -1.57 -20.73
CA LEU A 161 -13.80 -2.46 -19.90
C LEU A 161 -14.81 -3.24 -20.76
N GLN A 162 -14.43 -4.44 -21.19
CA GLN A 162 -15.33 -5.29 -21.97
C GLN A 162 -16.33 -6.03 -21.08
N GLY A 163 -17.57 -6.19 -21.55
CA GLY A 163 -18.66 -6.85 -20.82
C GLY A 163 -19.32 -5.97 -19.75
N SER A 164 -20.18 -6.56 -18.92
CA SER A 164 -20.93 -5.81 -17.89
C SER A 164 -20.01 -5.15 -16.86
N THR A 165 -20.37 -3.93 -16.47
CA THR A 165 -19.78 -3.18 -15.35
C THR A 165 -20.83 -2.93 -14.25
N ASP A 166 -21.90 -3.71 -14.22
CA ASP A 166 -22.98 -3.52 -13.26
C ASP A 166 -22.47 -3.68 -11.83
N GLY A 167 -22.87 -2.75 -10.96
CA GLY A 167 -22.42 -2.69 -9.58
C GLY A 167 -21.04 -2.08 -9.37
N LEU A 168 -20.30 -1.72 -10.44
CA LEU A 168 -19.00 -1.05 -10.35
C LEU A 168 -19.12 0.45 -10.64
N ASP A 169 -18.42 1.27 -9.87
CA ASP A 169 -18.22 2.68 -10.21
C ASP A 169 -17.11 2.80 -11.26
N ILE A 170 -17.44 3.35 -12.44
CA ILE A 170 -16.49 3.49 -13.54
C ILE A 170 -16.00 4.93 -13.63
N TYR A 171 -14.72 5.12 -13.33
CA TYR A 171 -14.03 6.40 -13.38
C TYR A 171 -13.20 6.51 -14.67
N THR A 172 -13.19 7.70 -15.26
CA THR A 172 -12.32 8.06 -16.39
C THR A 172 -11.51 9.32 -16.12
N GLY A 173 -11.50 9.76 -14.86
CA GLY A 173 -10.60 10.83 -14.44
C GLY A 173 -9.16 10.37 -14.58
N LEU A 174 -8.29 11.27 -15.01
CA LEU A 174 -6.86 11.04 -15.06
C LEU A 174 -6.19 11.97 -14.05
N ASP A 175 -5.08 11.52 -13.50
CA ASP A 175 -4.18 12.36 -12.73
C ASP A 175 -3.27 13.20 -13.66
N ALA A 176 -2.32 13.96 -13.10
CA ALA A 176 -1.49 14.89 -13.87
C ALA A 176 -0.54 14.16 -14.84
N ASP A 177 -0.20 12.91 -14.53
CA ASP A 177 0.65 12.05 -15.35
C ASP A 177 -0.16 11.24 -16.39
N GLY A 178 -1.48 11.49 -16.46
CA GLY A 178 -2.37 10.81 -17.39
C GLY A 178 -2.71 9.38 -16.97
N ILE A 179 -2.54 9.04 -15.69
CA ILE A 179 -2.84 7.72 -15.11
C ILE A 179 -4.30 7.70 -14.64
N PRO A 180 -5.09 6.66 -14.92
CA PRO A 180 -6.50 6.60 -14.50
C PRO A 180 -6.61 6.70 -13.01
N MET A 181 -7.49 7.55 -12.51
CA MET A 181 -7.62 7.87 -11.09
C MET A 181 -9.05 7.61 -10.62
N CYS A 182 -9.16 6.90 -9.49
CA CYS A 182 -10.42 6.79 -8.76
C CYS A 182 -10.79 8.15 -8.15
N ASP A 183 -12.08 8.44 -7.93
CA ASP A 183 -12.49 9.75 -7.40
C ASP A 183 -11.95 9.95 -5.98
N ILE A 184 -11.08 10.95 -5.79
CA ILE A 184 -10.49 11.30 -4.48
C ILE A 184 -11.59 11.64 -3.47
N GLY A 185 -12.73 12.19 -3.93
CA GLY A 185 -13.87 12.46 -3.06
C GLY A 185 -14.49 11.20 -2.43
N CYS A 186 -14.12 10.01 -2.91
CA CYS A 186 -14.54 8.71 -2.40
C CYS A 186 -13.40 7.94 -1.72
N ALA A 187 -12.18 8.49 -1.70
CA ALA A 187 -10.99 7.83 -1.16
C ALA A 187 -10.90 8.03 0.35
N ARG A 188 -10.71 6.95 1.10
CA ARG A 188 -10.62 7.04 2.57
C ARG A 188 -9.51 7.95 3.07
N ASP A 189 -8.36 7.96 2.43
CA ASP A 189 -7.22 8.78 2.84
C ASP A 189 -7.47 10.29 2.74
N ALA A 190 -8.41 10.72 1.91
CA ALA A 190 -8.89 12.11 1.84
C ALA A 190 -10.01 12.41 2.86
N HIS A 191 -10.57 11.37 3.52
CA HIS A 191 -11.76 11.43 4.34
C HIS A 191 -11.58 10.62 5.65
N LEU A 192 -10.46 10.86 6.34
CA LEU A 192 -10.14 10.18 7.61
C LEU A 192 -11.12 10.54 8.74
N ASP A 193 -11.81 11.67 8.62
CA ASP A 193 -12.91 12.11 9.46
C ASP A 193 -14.22 11.32 9.24
N GLY A 194 -14.28 10.51 8.18
CA GLY A 194 -15.46 9.75 7.78
C GLY A 194 -16.50 10.57 7.00
N ASP A 195 -16.20 11.82 6.65
CA ASP A 195 -17.11 12.65 5.85
C ASP A 195 -16.92 12.43 4.35
N TYR A 196 -17.63 11.45 3.82
CA TYR A 196 -17.69 11.16 2.39
C TYR A 196 -18.80 11.94 1.66
N SER A 197 -19.29 13.06 2.19
CA SER A 197 -20.29 13.89 1.49
C SER A 197 -19.81 14.42 0.14
N GLY A 198 -18.48 14.50 -0.04
CA GLY A 198 -17.82 14.81 -1.31
C GLY A 198 -17.81 13.66 -2.33
N CYS A 199 -18.14 12.44 -1.93
CA CYS A 199 -18.13 11.28 -2.82
C CYS A 199 -19.32 11.32 -3.77
N LYS A 200 -19.05 11.55 -5.05
CA LYS A 200 -20.11 11.64 -6.09
C LYS A 200 -20.87 10.34 -6.30
N ALA A 201 -20.24 9.20 -6.01
CA ALA A 201 -20.89 7.89 -6.04
C ALA A 201 -21.78 7.65 -4.79
N GLY A 202 -21.67 8.50 -3.77
CA GLY A 202 -22.35 8.37 -2.48
C GLY A 202 -21.43 7.78 -1.41
N ALA A 203 -21.65 8.14 -0.14
CA ALA A 203 -20.79 7.72 0.98
C ALA A 203 -20.63 6.18 1.11
N ASP A 204 -21.70 5.43 0.81
CA ASP A 204 -21.67 3.95 0.82
C ASP A 204 -20.81 3.35 -0.30
N ARG A 205 -20.36 4.17 -1.25
CA ARG A 205 -19.52 3.81 -2.40
C ARG A 205 -18.07 4.27 -2.24
N HIS A 206 -17.67 4.68 -1.03
CA HIS A 206 -16.27 4.97 -0.75
C HIS A 206 -15.38 3.72 -0.93
N PHE A 207 -14.09 3.96 -1.14
CA PHE A 207 -13.07 2.92 -1.14
C PHE A 207 -11.98 3.24 -0.11
N ASP A 208 -11.48 2.18 0.53
CA ASP A 208 -10.49 2.23 1.58
C ASP A 208 -9.08 2.42 1.04
N HIS A 209 -8.77 1.73 -0.06
CA HIS A 209 -7.53 1.88 -0.79
C HIS A 209 -7.66 1.40 -2.24
N SER A 210 -6.57 1.47 -3.00
CA SER A 210 -6.59 1.20 -4.44
C SER A 210 -5.63 0.09 -4.88
N LEU A 211 -6.01 -0.64 -5.93
CA LEU A 211 -5.13 -1.60 -6.61
C LEU A 211 -4.77 -1.05 -7.98
N TRP A 212 -3.50 -0.76 -8.21
CA TRP A 212 -3.02 -0.20 -9.45
C TRP A 212 -2.41 -1.31 -10.29
N LEU A 213 -2.92 -1.46 -11.51
CA LEU A 213 -2.48 -2.46 -12.47
C LEU A 213 -1.85 -1.72 -13.65
N THR A 214 -0.52 -1.66 -13.64
CA THR A 214 0.28 -0.80 -14.53
C THR A 214 0.98 -1.61 -15.60
N ASP A 215 0.88 -1.21 -16.86
CA ASP A 215 1.59 -1.87 -17.97
C ASP A 215 3.10 -1.84 -17.78
N GLY A 216 3.73 -3.00 -17.90
CA GLY A 216 5.19 -3.13 -17.93
C GLY A 216 5.91 -2.87 -16.60
N LEU A 217 5.18 -2.73 -15.49
CA LEU A 217 5.79 -2.72 -14.17
C LEU A 217 6.21 -4.14 -13.79
N GLU A 218 7.51 -4.35 -13.55
CA GLU A 218 8.06 -5.67 -13.22
C GLU A 218 8.20 -5.92 -11.69
N GLY A 219 8.17 -4.86 -10.87
CA GLY A 219 8.14 -4.91 -9.40
C GLY A 219 6.76 -4.57 -8.82
N GLY A 220 6.74 -4.04 -7.60
CA GLY A 220 5.52 -3.56 -6.96
C GLY A 220 5.74 -2.31 -6.12
N TYR A 221 4.67 -1.68 -5.68
CA TYR A 221 4.71 -0.65 -4.63
C TYR A 221 3.54 -0.88 -3.69
N GLY A 222 3.78 -0.66 -2.40
CA GLY A 222 2.75 -0.83 -1.38
C GLY A 222 2.81 0.27 -0.35
N TRP A 223 1.64 0.70 0.11
CA TRP A 223 1.51 1.50 1.32
C TRP A 223 0.07 1.42 1.86
N SER A 224 -0.26 2.26 2.83
CA SER A 224 -1.64 2.44 3.30
C SER A 224 -2.64 2.87 2.21
N TRP A 225 -2.22 3.55 1.13
CA TRP A 225 -3.11 3.91 0.01
C TRP A 225 -3.41 2.73 -0.94
N GLY A 226 -2.76 1.59 -0.75
CA GLY A 226 -3.01 0.35 -1.47
C GLY A 226 -1.76 -0.27 -2.08
N GLN A 227 -1.90 -0.93 -3.23
CA GLN A 227 -0.81 -1.60 -3.92
C GLN A 227 -0.78 -1.22 -5.40
N GLN A 228 0.41 -1.31 -5.99
CA GLN A 228 0.65 -1.20 -7.41
C GLN A 228 1.50 -2.37 -7.88
N VAL A 229 1.07 -3.06 -8.93
CA VAL A 229 1.79 -4.19 -9.54
C VAL A 229 1.60 -4.17 -11.06
N GLY A 230 2.44 -4.93 -11.76
CA GLY A 230 2.30 -5.13 -13.21
C GLY A 230 0.93 -5.67 -13.61
N SER A 231 0.29 -5.08 -14.61
CA SER A 231 -0.99 -5.55 -15.15
C SER A 231 -0.83 -6.96 -15.74
N GLU A 232 0.26 -7.19 -16.48
CA GLU A 232 0.62 -8.50 -17.03
C GLU A 232 0.94 -9.50 -15.94
N TYR A 233 1.71 -9.08 -14.94
CA TYR A 233 2.06 -9.92 -13.80
C TYR A 233 0.81 -10.39 -13.06
N MET A 234 -0.11 -9.49 -12.73
CA MET A 234 -1.37 -9.86 -12.07
C MET A 234 -2.18 -10.84 -12.93
N LEU A 235 -2.38 -10.53 -14.22
CA LEU A 235 -3.15 -11.38 -15.12
C LEU A 235 -2.55 -12.78 -15.30
N ASN A 236 -1.21 -12.87 -15.40
CA ASN A 236 -0.51 -14.14 -15.56
C ASN A 236 -0.55 -15.02 -14.30
N ASN A 237 -0.75 -14.43 -13.13
CA ASN A 237 -0.76 -15.14 -11.84
C ASN A 237 -2.17 -15.34 -11.26
N LEU A 238 -3.23 -15.10 -12.05
CA LEU A 238 -4.63 -15.27 -11.58
C LEU A 238 -5.00 -16.72 -11.21
N ASP A 239 -4.25 -17.71 -11.69
CA ASP A 239 -4.43 -19.13 -11.36
C ASP A 239 -3.41 -19.65 -10.34
N SER A 240 -2.45 -18.82 -9.95
CA SER A 240 -1.43 -19.15 -8.98
C SER A 240 -2.02 -19.15 -7.57
N ASP A 241 -1.49 -19.99 -6.68
CA ASP A 241 -1.87 -19.92 -5.27
C ASP A 241 -1.47 -18.54 -4.71
N SER A 242 -0.18 -18.20 -4.80
CA SER A 242 0.39 -16.93 -4.36
C SER A 242 0.75 -16.00 -5.52
N VAL A 243 0.31 -14.76 -5.40
CA VAL A 243 0.76 -13.62 -6.21
C VAL A 243 1.78 -12.86 -5.36
N HIS A 244 3.00 -13.38 -5.28
CA HIS A 244 3.97 -13.04 -4.23
C HIS A 244 4.37 -11.56 -4.15
N ILE A 245 4.53 -10.86 -5.29
CA ILE A 245 4.78 -9.39 -5.28
C ILE A 245 3.58 -8.69 -4.65
N LEU A 246 2.36 -9.06 -5.05
CA LEU A 246 1.15 -8.51 -4.44
C LEU A 246 1.05 -8.82 -2.93
N LEU A 247 1.48 -10.02 -2.49
CA LEU A 247 1.50 -10.34 -1.06
C LEU A 247 2.48 -9.46 -0.28
N HIS A 248 3.65 -9.19 -0.85
CA HIS A 248 4.62 -8.24 -0.31
C HIS A 248 4.00 -6.83 -0.20
N GLU A 249 3.43 -6.31 -1.30
CA GLU A 249 2.82 -4.97 -1.31
C GLU A 249 1.65 -4.84 -0.33
N MET A 250 0.86 -5.90 -0.14
CA MET A 250 -0.21 -5.94 0.86
C MET A 250 0.34 -5.81 2.29
N GLY A 251 1.56 -6.28 2.56
CA GLY A 251 2.21 -6.11 3.86
C GLY A 251 2.41 -4.64 4.23
N HIS A 252 2.83 -3.81 3.27
CA HIS A 252 2.99 -2.36 3.48
C HIS A 252 1.68 -1.64 3.78
N THR A 253 0.55 -2.14 3.28
CA THR A 253 -0.78 -1.62 3.69
C THR A 253 -1.01 -1.75 5.19
N PHE A 254 -0.38 -2.72 5.83
CA PHE A 254 -0.41 -2.92 7.28
C PHE A 254 0.82 -2.39 8.01
N GLY A 255 1.64 -1.56 7.37
CA GLY A 255 2.79 -0.91 7.98
C GLY A 255 4.03 -1.77 8.08
N LEU A 256 4.05 -2.96 7.47
CA LEU A 256 5.27 -3.77 7.43
C LEU A 256 6.32 -3.09 6.55
N ASP A 257 7.57 -3.08 7.01
CA ASP A 257 8.69 -2.44 6.32
C ASP A 257 9.29 -3.31 5.23
N ASP A 258 9.98 -2.65 4.31
CA ASP A 258 10.97 -3.23 3.42
C ASP A 258 12.25 -3.65 4.15
N PHE A 259 12.91 -4.68 3.61
CA PHE A 259 14.19 -5.19 4.11
C PHE A 259 15.22 -5.19 2.98
N TYR A 260 15.76 -4.03 2.63
CA TYR A 260 16.63 -3.88 1.46
C TYR A 260 18.12 -4.15 1.73
N ASP A 261 18.60 -3.85 2.93
CA ASP A 261 20.02 -3.81 3.27
C ASP A 261 20.35 -4.52 4.61
N TRP A 262 19.34 -5.11 5.24
CA TRP A 262 19.50 -5.83 6.50
C TRP A 262 18.50 -6.98 6.63
N THR A 263 18.83 -7.93 7.51
CA THR A 263 17.92 -9.02 7.90
C THR A 263 17.99 -9.22 9.41
N PRO A 264 16.86 -9.53 10.07
CA PRO A 264 16.85 -9.78 11.50
C PRO A 264 17.51 -11.13 11.84
N THR A 265 18.03 -11.24 13.05
CA THR A 265 18.85 -12.35 13.52
C THR A 265 18.14 -13.70 13.33
N GLY A 266 18.76 -14.57 12.54
CA GLY A 266 18.30 -15.95 12.35
C GLY A 266 17.10 -16.11 11.41
N VAL A 267 16.69 -15.05 10.69
CA VAL A 267 15.60 -15.11 9.71
C VAL A 267 16.07 -14.54 8.38
N SER A 268 16.03 -15.35 7.33
CA SER A 268 16.51 -14.97 5.98
C SER A 268 15.53 -15.31 4.86
N ASN A 269 14.30 -15.71 5.19
CA ASN A 269 13.27 -16.07 4.23
C ASN A 269 11.90 -15.68 4.80
N PHE A 270 11.29 -14.64 4.22
CA PHE A 270 10.00 -14.10 4.60
C PHE A 270 9.49 -13.12 3.51
N ILE A 271 8.17 -12.95 3.35
CA ILE A 271 7.60 -12.22 2.21
C ILE A 271 8.04 -10.76 2.16
N MET A 272 8.22 -10.12 3.31
CA MET A 272 8.67 -8.72 3.38
C MET A 272 10.15 -8.52 3.05
N LEU A 273 10.94 -9.60 2.99
CA LEU A 273 12.26 -9.59 2.35
C LEU A 273 12.06 -9.96 0.89
N ALA A 274 11.90 -8.94 0.05
CA ALA A 274 11.62 -9.07 -1.37
C ALA A 274 12.55 -10.11 -2.03
N GLY A 275 11.97 -10.97 -2.86
CA GLY A 275 12.72 -12.04 -3.53
C GLY A 275 13.14 -13.24 -2.67
N SER A 276 12.83 -13.28 -1.36
CA SER A 276 13.22 -14.40 -0.49
C SER A 276 12.14 -15.47 -0.29
N SER A 277 10.86 -15.09 -0.40
CA SER A 277 9.71 -15.99 -0.21
C SER A 277 8.65 -15.78 -1.29
N MET A 278 7.95 -16.87 -1.65
CA MET A 278 6.74 -16.83 -2.48
C MET A 278 5.45 -16.72 -1.65
N GLU A 279 5.54 -16.88 -0.33
CA GLU A 279 4.41 -17.03 0.58
C GLU A 279 4.62 -16.21 1.87
N ILE A 280 3.52 -15.83 2.52
CA ILE A 280 3.56 -15.27 3.88
C ILE A 280 4.07 -16.38 4.83
N THR A 281 5.21 -16.14 5.45
CA THR A 281 5.82 -17.07 6.40
C THR A 281 5.30 -16.86 7.83
N ASP A 282 5.70 -17.74 8.75
CA ASP A 282 5.43 -17.54 10.18
C ASP A 282 5.99 -16.21 10.69
N PHE A 283 7.17 -15.80 10.23
CA PHE A 283 7.78 -14.55 10.67
C PHE A 283 6.95 -13.34 10.23
N ASP A 284 6.50 -13.31 8.97
CA ASP A 284 5.61 -12.27 8.45
C ASP A 284 4.29 -12.17 9.23
N GLY A 285 3.69 -13.33 9.50
CA GLY A 285 2.48 -13.43 10.29
C GLY A 285 2.63 -12.85 11.70
N TRP A 286 3.78 -13.08 12.34
CA TRP A 286 4.09 -12.52 13.65
C TRP A 286 4.45 -11.03 13.61
N MET A 287 5.11 -10.54 12.56
CA MET A 287 5.28 -9.09 12.34
C MET A 287 3.91 -8.40 12.21
N TYR A 288 3.01 -8.98 11.41
CA TYR A 288 1.64 -8.50 11.24
C TYR A 288 0.83 -8.51 12.56
N ARG A 289 0.98 -9.56 13.37
CA ARG A 289 0.39 -9.63 14.72
C ARG A 289 0.98 -8.60 15.69
N ASN A 290 2.26 -8.25 15.56
CA ASN A 290 2.89 -7.25 16.41
C ASN A 290 2.25 -5.87 16.18
N TRP A 291 2.06 -5.52 14.91
CA TRP A 291 1.34 -4.31 14.50
C TRP A 291 -0.09 -4.24 15.04
N TRP A 292 -0.86 -5.33 14.89
CA TRP A 292 -2.19 -5.40 15.50
C TRP A 292 -2.13 -5.26 17.02
N TYR A 293 -1.21 -5.96 17.68
CA TYR A 293 -1.06 -5.91 19.13
C TYR A 293 -0.83 -4.47 19.60
N TYR A 294 0.11 -3.75 18.99
CA TYR A 294 0.39 -2.35 19.32
C TYR A 294 -0.84 -1.45 19.09
N LEU A 295 -1.39 -1.45 17.86
CA LEU A 295 -2.50 -0.56 17.49
C LEU A 295 -3.77 -0.84 18.27
N SER A 296 -4.08 -2.12 18.53
CA SER A 296 -5.28 -2.50 19.26
C SER A 296 -5.26 -2.08 20.73
N GLN A 297 -4.08 -2.02 21.35
CA GLN A 297 -3.93 -1.47 22.69
C GLN A 297 -4.01 0.06 22.68
N LYS A 298 -3.27 0.68 21.76
CA LYS A 298 -3.23 2.14 21.61
C LYS A 298 -4.62 2.73 21.35
N ASN A 299 -5.39 2.10 20.46
CA ASN A 299 -6.70 2.58 20.04
C ASN A 299 -7.87 1.97 20.84
N GLY A 300 -7.58 1.14 21.85
CA GLY A 300 -8.61 0.48 22.67
C GLY A 300 -9.49 -0.52 21.91
N TRP A 301 -9.01 -1.08 20.78
CA TRP A 301 -9.76 -2.05 19.98
C TRP A 301 -9.79 -3.46 20.57
N ALA A 302 -8.79 -3.84 21.38
CA ALA A 302 -8.70 -5.20 21.94
C ALA A 302 -9.71 -5.48 23.07
N THR A 303 -10.29 -4.44 23.69
CA THR A 303 -11.21 -4.59 24.84
C THR A 303 -12.66 -4.67 24.40
N GLY A 304 -13.03 -5.80 23.80
CA GLY A 304 -14.40 -6.16 23.47
C GLY A 304 -14.89 -7.36 24.29
N SER A 305 -15.23 -7.16 25.56
CA SER A 305 -16.12 -8.07 26.29
C SER A 305 -17.12 -7.27 27.12
N SER A 306 -18.39 -7.64 26.95
CA SER A 306 -19.62 -7.16 27.61
C SER A 306 -20.29 -5.89 27.06
N SER A 307 -20.88 -5.99 25.86
CA SER A 307 -22.33 -5.82 25.78
C SER A 307 -22.88 -6.54 24.55
N SER A 308 -23.65 -7.57 24.83
CA SER A 308 -24.55 -8.23 23.91
C SER A 308 -25.58 -7.22 23.37
N SER A 309 -25.49 -6.92 22.08
CA SER A 309 -26.67 -6.57 21.30
C SER A 309 -26.50 -7.14 19.91
N SER A 310 -27.06 -8.34 19.74
CA SER A 310 -27.54 -8.85 18.47
C SER A 310 -28.30 -7.76 17.72
N ASN A 311 -27.78 -7.36 16.57
CA ASN A 311 -28.63 -6.99 15.44
C ASN A 311 -27.84 -7.20 14.15
N SER A 312 -28.13 -8.32 13.52
CA SER A 312 -27.92 -8.51 12.08
C SER A 312 -28.73 -7.44 11.34
N ALA A 313 -28.03 -6.53 10.68
CA ALA A 313 -28.59 -5.77 9.57
C ALA A 313 -27.45 -5.43 8.59
N SER A 314 -27.32 -6.25 7.55
CA SER A 314 -26.77 -5.78 6.27
C SER A 314 -27.76 -4.79 5.64
N PRO A 315 -27.29 -3.94 4.72
CA PRO A 315 -28.08 -3.74 3.51
C PRO A 315 -27.27 -3.94 2.23
N VAL A 316 -28.04 -4.35 1.23
CA VAL A 316 -27.68 -4.73 -0.14
C VAL A 316 -28.01 -3.58 -1.11
N SER A 317 -27.33 -3.61 -2.24
CA SER A 317 -27.48 -2.90 -3.52
C SER A 317 -28.90 -2.60 -4.06
N SER A 318 -29.01 -1.45 -4.76
CA SER A 318 -29.78 -1.12 -6.00
C SER A 318 -31.27 -0.65 -6.00
N ALA A 319 -31.42 0.54 -6.62
CA ALA A 319 -32.54 1.13 -7.42
C ALA A 319 -33.78 1.78 -6.75
N THR A 320 -33.92 3.12 -6.89
CA THR A 320 -34.95 3.87 -7.69
C THR A 320 -35.14 5.34 -7.22
N LYS A 321 -35.11 6.32 -8.14
CA LYS A 321 -35.45 7.78 -8.02
C LYS A 321 -36.90 8.00 -8.59
N PRO A 322 -37.60 9.18 -8.56
CA PRO A 322 -37.24 10.59 -8.26
C PRO A 322 -38.23 11.31 -7.29
N SER A 323 -38.17 12.59 -6.86
CA SER A 323 -37.92 13.87 -7.54
C SER A 323 -37.97 15.07 -6.54
N THR A 324 -37.16 16.12 -6.79
CA THR A 324 -37.36 17.60 -6.56
C THR A 324 -37.70 18.14 -5.14
N THR A 325 -37.11 19.21 -4.60
CA THR A 325 -37.02 20.61 -5.10
C THR A 325 -35.90 21.45 -4.45
N LYS A 326 -35.67 22.62 -5.07
CA LYS A 326 -34.57 23.61 -5.05
C LYS A 326 -34.80 24.80 -4.09
N ALA A 327 -33.74 25.39 -3.52
CA ALA A 327 -33.47 26.83 -3.27
C ALA A 327 -32.16 26.95 -2.45
N SER A 328 -31.04 27.58 -2.84
CA SER A 328 -30.72 28.94 -3.35
C SER A 328 -30.89 30.07 -2.33
N SER A 329 -29.76 30.56 -1.77
CA SER A 329 -29.58 31.98 -1.46
C SER A 329 -28.10 32.37 -1.38
N THR A 330 -27.76 33.39 -2.17
CA THR A 330 -26.51 34.12 -2.34
C THR A 330 -26.21 35.14 -1.23
N LYS A 331 -24.91 35.43 -1.01
CA LYS A 331 -24.22 36.75 -1.21
C LYS A 331 -23.27 37.14 -0.06
N ALA A 332 -22.03 37.44 -0.43
CA ALA A 332 -20.95 38.09 0.34
C ALA A 332 -21.15 39.64 0.39
N PRO A 333 -20.14 40.52 0.65
CA PRO A 333 -18.85 40.44 1.36
C PRO A 333 -18.59 41.63 2.34
N ALA A 334 -17.54 41.59 3.17
CA ALA A 334 -16.90 42.78 3.79
C ALA A 334 -15.49 42.44 4.36
N THR A 335 -14.40 42.77 3.66
CA THR A 335 -13.45 43.91 3.84
C THR A 335 -12.43 43.84 5.01
N LYS A 336 -11.17 43.62 4.58
CA LYS A 336 -9.79 43.98 5.03
C LYS A 336 -9.57 45.02 6.15
N PRO A 337 -8.42 44.93 6.88
CA PRO A 337 -7.25 45.81 6.62
C PRO A 337 -5.89 45.09 6.77
N THR A 338 -4.99 45.03 5.77
CA THR A 338 -3.79 45.88 5.49
C THR A 338 -2.94 46.33 6.67
N THR A 339 -1.72 45.77 6.80
CA THR A 339 -0.52 46.48 7.27
C THR A 339 0.74 45.95 6.55
N THR A 340 1.74 46.81 6.49
CA THR A 340 2.79 46.94 5.47
C THR A 340 4.14 46.31 5.82
N LYS A 341 4.85 45.92 4.74
CA LYS A 341 6.24 45.46 4.57
C LYS A 341 7.31 46.47 5.06
N PRO A 342 8.54 45.99 5.38
CA PRO A 342 9.74 46.45 4.64
C PRO A 342 10.62 45.30 4.06
N ALA A 343 11.19 45.52 2.86
CA ALA A 343 12.37 44.84 2.29
C ALA A 343 13.65 45.60 2.75
N ALA A 344 14.91 45.18 2.58
CA ALA A 344 15.62 44.24 1.71
C ALA A 344 16.86 43.70 2.49
N VAL A 345 17.73 42.83 1.96
CA VAL A 345 18.96 43.23 1.23
C VAL A 345 19.56 42.00 0.51
N LYS A 346 20.09 42.26 -0.68
CA LYS A 346 20.79 41.35 -1.59
C LYS A 346 22.22 41.07 -1.14
N THR A 347 22.72 39.87 -1.42
CA THR A 347 24.16 39.63 -1.68
C THR A 347 24.34 38.59 -2.79
N THR A 348 25.23 38.91 -3.71
CA THR A 348 25.59 38.22 -4.97
C THR A 348 27.03 37.71 -4.89
N ALA A 349 27.30 36.51 -5.43
CA ALA A 349 28.55 36.02 -6.05
C ALA A 349 28.57 34.47 -5.99
N ALA A 350 29.12 33.66 -6.90
CA ALA A 350 29.68 33.78 -8.24
C ALA A 350 29.78 32.34 -8.81
N ALA A 351 29.78 32.18 -10.14
CA ALA A 351 29.70 30.91 -10.88
C ALA A 351 31.06 30.24 -11.18
N LYS A 352 31.06 28.91 -11.47
CA LYS A 352 31.84 28.15 -12.51
C LYS A 352 31.83 26.60 -12.24
N PRO A 353 32.02 25.66 -13.19
CA PRO A 353 31.70 25.57 -14.64
C PRO A 353 30.73 24.39 -15.00
N SER A 354 30.27 24.39 -16.26
CA SER A 354 29.40 23.40 -16.93
C SER A 354 29.85 21.94 -16.85
N ALA A 355 28.87 21.05 -16.61
CA ALA A 355 28.88 19.66 -17.07
C ALA A 355 27.71 19.45 -18.05
N THR A 356 28.01 18.71 -19.10
CA THR A 356 27.24 18.50 -20.33
C THR A 356 25.86 17.86 -20.09
N SER A 357 24.81 18.45 -20.66
CA SER A 357 23.42 18.01 -20.58
C SER A 357 23.11 16.84 -21.52
N VAL A 358 22.56 15.75 -20.97
CA VAL A 358 21.81 14.69 -21.67
C VAL A 358 20.31 15.06 -21.56
N PRO A 359 19.48 14.85 -22.60
CA PRO A 359 18.22 15.58 -22.74
C PRO A 359 17.18 15.23 -21.67
N SER A 360 16.62 16.30 -21.10
CA SER A 360 15.49 16.34 -20.18
C SER A 360 14.22 15.80 -20.85
N GLY A 361 13.63 14.78 -20.24
CA GLY A 361 12.30 14.29 -20.54
C GLY A 361 11.32 14.68 -19.44
N SER A 362 10.43 15.61 -19.79
CA SER A 362 9.23 16.09 -19.10
C SER A 362 9.38 17.11 -17.96
N SER A 363 8.67 18.21 -18.20
CA SER A 363 8.59 19.50 -17.54
C SER A 363 7.80 19.49 -16.24
N GLY A 364 8.29 20.22 -15.23
CA GLY A 364 7.61 21.30 -14.47
C GLY A 364 6.16 21.16 -13.95
N ALA A 365 5.47 20.04 -14.16
CA ALA A 365 4.13 19.80 -13.67
C ALA A 365 4.19 19.39 -12.20
N ALA A 366 3.23 19.87 -11.43
CA ALA A 366 3.09 19.44 -10.05
C ALA A 366 2.56 18.01 -10.02
N VAL A 367 3.22 17.13 -9.26
CA VAL A 367 2.88 15.71 -9.11
C VAL A 367 1.46 15.61 -8.54
N SER A 368 0.60 14.85 -9.21
CA SER A 368 -0.79 14.66 -8.80
C SER A 368 -0.93 13.79 -7.56
N ALA A 369 -2.16 13.65 -7.06
CA ALA A 369 -2.46 12.76 -5.96
C ALA A 369 -1.97 11.35 -6.28
N TYR A 370 -1.25 10.79 -5.31
CA TYR A 370 -0.59 9.50 -5.31
C TYR A 370 0.56 9.35 -6.32
N GLY A 371 0.99 10.41 -7.01
CA GLY A 371 2.20 10.35 -7.83
C GLY A 371 3.47 10.34 -6.97
N GLN A 372 4.52 9.67 -7.45
CA GLN A 372 5.83 9.69 -6.79
C GLN A 372 6.45 11.09 -6.87
N CYS A 373 6.91 11.59 -5.74
CA CYS A 373 7.47 12.94 -5.58
C CYS A 373 8.86 12.96 -4.93
N GLY A 374 9.45 11.79 -4.70
CA GLY A 374 10.76 11.67 -4.06
C GLY A 374 11.20 10.22 -3.89
N GLY A 375 12.42 10.07 -3.35
CA GLY A 375 13.10 8.79 -3.17
C GLY A 375 14.55 8.83 -3.64
N ASN A 376 15.42 8.00 -3.06
CA ASN A 376 16.87 7.98 -3.32
C ASN A 376 17.27 7.79 -4.79
N SER A 377 16.39 7.25 -5.64
CA SER A 377 16.63 7.08 -7.09
C SER A 377 15.61 7.81 -7.97
N TRP A 378 14.73 8.63 -7.37
CA TRP A 378 13.71 9.38 -8.11
C TRP A 378 14.32 10.59 -8.83
N THR A 379 14.13 10.66 -10.15
CA THR A 379 14.60 11.76 -10.99
C THR A 379 13.46 12.61 -11.58
N GLY A 380 12.21 12.27 -11.25
CA GLY A 380 11.02 12.97 -11.72
C GLY A 380 10.67 14.22 -10.90
N ALA A 381 9.45 14.72 -11.08
CA ALA A 381 8.98 15.91 -10.38
C ALA A 381 8.88 15.67 -8.86
N THR A 382 9.18 16.69 -8.05
CA THR A 382 9.21 16.58 -6.58
C THR A 382 8.18 17.47 -5.86
N LYS A 383 7.53 18.35 -6.61
CA LYS A 383 6.52 19.27 -6.07
C LYS A 383 5.13 18.71 -6.32
N CYS A 384 4.35 18.47 -5.26
CA CYS A 384 2.97 18.05 -5.39
C CYS A 384 2.03 19.18 -5.84
N ALA A 385 0.90 18.81 -6.46
CA ALA A 385 -0.18 19.72 -6.78
C ALA A 385 -0.78 20.37 -5.52
N SER A 386 -1.54 21.45 -5.70
CA SER A 386 -2.15 22.17 -4.58
C SER A 386 -3.09 21.27 -3.78
N GLY A 387 -3.04 21.35 -2.45
CA GLY A 387 -3.81 20.49 -1.55
C GLY A 387 -3.16 19.15 -1.23
N LEU A 388 -1.96 18.88 -1.77
CA LEU A 388 -1.21 17.65 -1.52
C LEU A 388 0.14 17.95 -0.87
N LYS A 389 0.67 16.98 -0.13
CA LYS A 389 1.99 17.04 0.48
C LYS A 389 2.82 15.85 0.03
N CYS A 390 4.09 16.10 -0.31
CA CYS A 390 5.03 15.02 -0.59
C CYS A 390 5.41 14.39 0.75
N ILE A 391 4.93 13.18 0.99
CA ILE A 391 5.20 12.42 2.21
C ILE A 391 6.20 11.31 1.86
N LYS A 392 7.31 11.27 2.60
CA LYS A 392 8.26 10.18 2.52
C LYS A 392 7.61 8.92 3.11
N HIS A 393 7.62 7.82 2.35
CA HIS A 393 7.13 6.53 2.80
C HIS A 393 8.29 5.63 3.22
N ASN A 394 9.30 5.51 2.38
CA ASN A 394 10.58 4.88 2.70
C ASN A 394 11.72 5.69 2.05
N ASP A 395 12.95 5.18 2.11
CA ASP A 395 14.12 5.84 1.55
C ASP A 395 14.09 5.96 0.01
N TYR A 396 13.35 5.08 -0.67
CA TYR A 396 13.29 5.00 -2.13
C TYR A 396 12.00 5.58 -2.72
N TYR A 397 11.01 5.87 -1.89
CA TYR A 397 9.69 6.29 -2.30
C TYR A 397 9.09 7.39 -1.41
N SER A 398 8.68 8.48 -2.05
CA SER A 398 7.82 9.51 -1.46
C SER A 398 6.66 9.77 -2.40
N GLN A 399 5.48 10.02 -1.87
CA GLN A 399 4.26 10.17 -2.67
C GLN A 399 3.48 11.43 -2.29
N CYS A 400 2.81 12.02 -3.27
CA CYS A 400 1.90 13.13 -3.05
C CYS A 400 0.57 12.64 -2.50
N VAL A 401 0.33 12.78 -1.20
CA VAL A 401 -0.94 12.41 -0.58
C VAL A 401 -1.75 13.66 -0.19
N PRO A 402 -3.08 13.57 -0.04
CA PRO A 402 -3.90 14.65 0.53
C PRO A 402 -3.29 15.18 1.84
N ALA A 403 -3.20 16.51 1.96
CA ALA A 403 -2.48 17.21 3.03
C ALA A 403 -3.24 17.33 4.36
#